data_AF-A0A2K1E5U3-F1
#
_entry.id   AF-A0A2K1E5U3-F1
#
_cell.length_a   1.000
_cell.length_b   1.000
_cell.length_c   1.000
_cell.angle_alpha   90.00
_cell.angle_beta   90.00
_cell.angle_gamma   90.00
#
_symmetry.space_group_name_H-M   'P 1'
#
loop_
_entity.id
_entity.type
_entity.pdbx_description
1 polymer ?
#
loop_
_entity_poly.entity_id
_entity_poly.type
_entity_poly.pdbx_seq_one_letter_code
_entity_poly.pdbx_strand_id
1 'polypeptide(L)'
;MSDKKLQTVKVVLRWAWDPIGVRGIEDAIDEYDRYAPAVLALLDRETGDEEVGAYLTYVETERMGLPSHKQKNEDVAALLRQLYALDQ
;
A
#
# COMPACT_ATOMS: atom_id res chain seq x y z
N MET A 1 -14.22 7.43 10.45
CA MET A 1 -12.88 6.94 10.89
C MET A 1 -12.27 6.00 9.86
N SER A 2 -12.98 4.96 9.40
CA SER A 2 -12.50 4.05 8.34
C SER A 2 -12.16 4.78 7.02
N ASP A 3 -12.94 5.79 6.63
CA ASP A 3 -12.66 6.58 5.42
C ASP A 3 -11.29 7.28 5.46
N LYS A 4 -10.90 7.89 6.59
CA LYS A 4 -9.61 8.57 6.71
C LYS A 4 -8.45 7.58 6.57
N LYS A 5 -8.52 6.45 7.27
CA LYS A 5 -7.52 5.38 7.19
C LYS A 5 -7.40 4.82 5.77
N LEU A 6 -8.53 4.61 5.09
CA LEU A 6 -8.52 4.18 3.69
C LEU A 6 -7.87 5.22 2.77
N GLN A 7 -8.14 6.51 2.97
CA GLN A 7 -7.48 7.58 2.20
C GLN A 7 -5.98 7.63 2.47
N THR A 8 -5.54 7.46 3.72
CA THR A 8 -4.12 7.36 4.07
C THR A 8 -3.45 6.22 3.30
N VAL A 9 -4.08 5.03 3.27
CA VAL A 9 -3.56 3.89 2.49
C VAL A 9 -3.45 4.24 1.01
N LYS A 10 -4.51 4.79 0.38
CA LYS A 10 -4.49 5.18 -1.04
C LYS A 10 -3.36 6.14 -1.38
N VAL A 11 -3.16 7.18 -0.55
CA VAL A 11 -2.09 8.15 -0.72
C VAL A 11 -0.71 7.48 -0.65
N VAL A 12 -0.49 6.60 0.32
CA VAL A 12 0.80 5.90 0.45
C VAL A 12 1.05 4.96 -0.73
N LEU A 13 0.04 4.21 -1.19
CA LEU A 13 0.18 3.37 -2.37
C LEU A 13 0.54 4.17 -3.62
N ARG A 14 -0.07 5.35 -3.80
CA ARG A 14 0.21 6.25 -4.93
C ARG A 14 1.61 6.86 -4.90
N TRP A 15 2.11 7.27 -3.74
CA TRP A 15 3.33 8.08 -3.67
C TRP A 15 4.58 7.31 -3.26
N ALA A 16 4.44 6.34 -2.36
CA ALA A 16 5.56 5.57 -1.81
C ALA A 16 5.71 4.20 -2.48
N TRP A 17 4.61 3.50 -2.73
CA TRP A 17 4.67 2.17 -3.36
C TRP A 17 4.88 2.27 -4.87
N ASP A 18 3.95 2.87 -5.61
CA ASP A 18 4.04 3.19 -7.05
C ASP A 18 4.97 2.27 -7.90
N PRO A 19 4.66 0.98 -8.02
CA PRO A 19 5.52 0.04 -8.74
C PRO A 19 5.52 0.26 -10.26
N ILE A 20 4.46 0.86 -10.82
CA ILE A 20 4.34 1.14 -12.26
C ILE A 20 4.96 2.50 -12.63
N GLY A 21 5.16 3.39 -11.64
CA GLY A 21 5.80 4.69 -11.87
C GLY A 21 4.86 5.76 -12.41
N VAL A 22 3.59 5.72 -12.03
CA VAL A 22 2.54 6.64 -12.53
C VAL A 22 2.24 7.79 -11.56
N ARG A 23 2.96 7.90 -10.45
CA ARG A 23 2.80 9.05 -9.53
C ARG A 23 3.00 10.37 -10.27
N GLY A 24 2.14 11.34 -9.97
CA GLY A 24 2.15 12.66 -10.63
C GLY A 24 1.38 12.74 -11.96
N ILE A 25 0.91 11.62 -12.51
CA ILE A 25 -0.02 11.61 -13.65
C ILE A 25 -1.44 11.82 -13.11
N GLU A 26 -2.15 12.84 -13.62
CA GLU A 26 -3.51 13.17 -13.17
C GLU A 26 -4.50 12.04 -13.50
N ASP A 27 -4.41 11.48 -14.70
CA ASP A 27 -5.28 10.40 -15.19
C ASP A 27 -5.05 9.04 -14.48
N ALA A 28 -4.00 8.91 -13.66
CA ALA A 28 -3.66 7.69 -12.94
C ALA A 28 -3.79 7.85 -11.41
N ILE A 29 -4.61 8.80 -10.96
CA ILE A 29 -4.77 9.11 -9.53
C ILE A 29 -5.32 7.94 -8.71
N ASP A 30 -6.10 7.07 -9.33
CA ASP A 30 -6.80 5.93 -8.72
C ASP A 30 -6.20 4.56 -9.09
N GLU A 31 -5.06 4.53 -9.80
CA GLU A 31 -4.41 3.30 -10.32
C GLU A 31 -4.31 2.19 -9.25
N TYR A 32 -4.00 2.59 -8.01
CA TYR A 32 -3.77 1.65 -6.92
C TYR A 32 -4.94 1.50 -5.94
N ASP A 33 -6.06 2.21 -6.15
CA ASP A 33 -7.18 2.29 -5.20
C ASP A 33 -7.80 0.92 -4.91
N ARG A 34 -7.82 0.03 -5.92
CA ARG A 34 -8.35 -1.34 -5.80
C ARG A 34 -7.61 -2.20 -4.76
N TYR A 35 -6.38 -1.86 -4.39
CA TYR A 35 -5.58 -2.61 -3.42
C TYR A 35 -5.70 -2.07 -1.99
N ALA A 36 -6.14 -0.81 -1.84
CA ALA A 36 -6.22 -0.12 -0.55
C ALA A 36 -7.12 -0.82 0.49
N PRO A 37 -8.30 -1.38 0.15
CA PRO A 37 -9.14 -2.07 1.14
C PRO A 37 -8.46 -3.33 1.71
N ALA A 38 -7.73 -4.08 0.89
CA ALA A 38 -7.03 -5.28 1.34
C ALA A 38 -5.86 -4.92 2.28
N VAL A 39 -5.09 -3.90 1.91
CA VAL A 39 -4.01 -3.37 2.76
C VAL A 39 -4.56 -2.87 4.10
N LEU A 40 -5.68 -2.13 4.09
CA LEU A 40 -6.33 -1.66 5.31
C LEU A 40 -6.75 -2.82 6.23
N ALA A 41 -7.38 -3.85 5.66
CA ALA A 41 -7.79 -5.03 6.41
C ALA A 41 -6.62 -5.85 7.00
N LEU A 42 -5.42 -5.77 6.41
CA LEU A 42 -4.21 -6.35 6.97
C LEU A 42 -3.64 -5.48 8.09
N LEU A 43 -3.65 -4.15 7.94
CA LEU A 43 -3.18 -3.21 8.98
C LEU A 43 -4.03 -3.28 10.26
N ASP A 44 -5.31 -3.67 10.16
CA ASP A 44 -6.19 -3.91 11.31
C ASP A 44 -5.78 -5.14 12.14
N ARG A 45 -4.82 -5.95 11.67
CA ARG A 45 -4.30 -7.14 12.36
C ARG A 45 -3.04 -6.82 13.17
N GLU A 46 -2.77 -7.63 14.19
CA GLU A 46 -1.56 -7.49 15.01
C GLU A 46 -0.27 -7.82 14.23
N THR A 47 -0.35 -8.71 13.25
CA THR A 47 0.76 -9.14 12.36
C THR A 47 0.84 -8.33 11.05
N GLY A 48 0.13 -7.20 10.96
CA GLY A 48 -0.16 -6.53 9.70
C GLY A 48 1.05 -6.10 8.87
N ASP A 49 2.18 -5.75 9.49
CA ASP A 49 3.31 -5.14 8.77
C ASP A 49 3.98 -6.13 7.80
N GLU A 50 4.28 -7.34 8.28
CA GLU A 50 4.86 -8.40 7.44
C GLU A 50 3.86 -8.86 6.38
N GLU A 51 2.58 -9.01 6.76
CA GLU A 51 1.51 -9.39 5.84
C GLU A 51 1.30 -8.34 4.74
N VAL A 52 1.40 -7.04 5.06
CA VAL A 52 1.29 -5.95 4.07
C VAL A 52 2.48 -5.99 3.11
N GLY A 53 3.72 -6.11 3.58
CA GLY A 53 4.88 -6.19 2.70
C GLY A 53 4.83 -7.40 1.75
N ALA A 54 4.39 -8.55 2.27
CA ALA A 54 4.16 -9.75 1.47
C ALA A 54 3.02 -9.55 0.45
N TYR A 55 1.93 -8.90 0.86
CA TYR A 55 0.81 -8.60 -0.03
C TYR A 55 1.22 -7.66 -1.17
N LEU A 56 1.95 -6.57 -0.88
CA LEU A 56 2.45 -5.65 -1.91
C LEU A 56 3.37 -6.37 -2.90
N THR A 57 4.25 -7.23 -2.39
CA THR A 57 5.11 -8.08 -3.24
C THR A 57 4.29 -9.01 -4.14
N TYR A 58 3.26 -9.66 -3.60
CA TYR A 58 2.34 -10.49 -4.38
C TYR A 58 1.62 -9.68 -5.47
N VAL A 59 1.21 -8.44 -5.19
CA VAL A 59 0.55 -7.61 -6.19
C VAL A 59 1.53 -7.23 -7.32
N GLU A 60 2.76 -6.83 -6.99
CA GLU A 60 3.79 -6.53 -7.99
C GLU A 60 4.02 -7.73 -8.92
N THR A 61 4.24 -8.92 -8.37
CA THR A 61 4.63 -10.09 -9.17
C THR A 61 3.43 -10.74 -9.86
N GLU A 62 2.36 -11.04 -9.12
CA GLU A 62 1.27 -11.89 -9.62
C GLU A 62 0.14 -11.11 -10.29
N ARG A 63 -0.04 -9.83 -9.96
CA ARG A 63 -1.10 -9.00 -10.54
C ARG A 63 -0.58 -8.06 -11.63
N MET A 64 0.62 -7.52 -11.46
CA MET A 64 1.22 -6.57 -12.40
C MET A 64 2.30 -7.20 -13.29
N GLY A 65 2.82 -8.38 -12.96
CA GLY A 65 3.88 -9.04 -13.74
C GLY A 65 5.23 -8.33 -13.63
N LEU A 66 5.45 -7.58 -12.56
CA LEU A 66 6.67 -6.82 -12.31
C LEU A 66 7.66 -7.62 -11.45
N PRO A 67 8.97 -7.31 -11.51
CA PRO A 67 9.94 -7.84 -10.55
C PRO A 67 9.56 -7.49 -9.11
N SER A 68 9.89 -8.38 -8.17
CA SER A 68 9.70 -8.10 -6.75
C SER A 68 10.66 -7.02 -6.25
N HIS A 69 10.11 -6.04 -5.53
CA HIS A 69 10.87 -5.05 -4.77
C HIS A 69 10.70 -5.26 -3.27
N LYS A 70 10.96 -6.47 -2.77
CA LYS A 70 10.66 -6.89 -1.38
C LYS A 70 11.07 -5.88 -0.31
N GLN A 71 12.30 -5.37 -0.34
CA GLN A 71 12.77 -4.39 0.65
C GLN A 71 11.96 -3.10 0.63
N LYS A 72 11.67 -2.56 -0.57
CA LYS A 72 10.82 -1.37 -0.74
C LYS A 72 9.41 -1.63 -0.21
N ASN A 73 8.87 -2.83 -0.45
CA ASN A 73 7.54 -3.21 0.02
C ASN A 73 7.47 -3.32 1.55
N GLU A 74 8.55 -3.79 2.19
CA GLU A 74 8.69 -3.79 3.65
C GLU A 74 8.78 -2.36 4.20
N ASP A 75 9.56 -1.48 3.56
CA ASP A 75 9.67 -0.07 3.96
C ASP A 75 8.31 0.67 3.85
N VAL A 76 7.55 0.38 2.79
CA VAL A 76 6.19 0.92 2.59
C VAL A 76 5.24 0.37 3.67
N ALA A 77 5.33 -0.91 4.01
CA ALA A 77 4.50 -1.50 5.05
C ALA A 77 4.77 -0.85 6.42
N ALA A 78 6.03 -0.60 6.75
CA ALA A 78 6.41 0.11 7.96
C ALA A 78 5.88 1.56 7.98
N LEU A 79 5.95 2.27 6.84
CA LEU A 79 5.37 3.62 6.71
C LEU A 79 3.85 3.62 6.93
N LEU A 80 3.15 2.67 6.31
CA LEU A 80 1.70 2.49 6.46
C LEU A 80 1.33 2.27 7.93
N ARG A 81 2.08 1.42 8.65
CA ARG A 81 1.83 1.16 10.06
C ARG A 81 1.99 2.41 10.92
N GLN A 82 3.05 3.17 10.70
CA GLN A 82 3.30 4.42 11.43
C GLN A 82 2.15 5.42 11.23
N LEU A 83 1.73 5.64 9.99
CA LEU A 83 0.63 6.57 9.68
C LEU A 83 -0.72 6.06 10.20
N TYR A 84 -0.97 4.76 10.08
CA TYR A 84 -2.18 4.12 10.59
C TYR A 84 -2.31 4.27 12.12
N ALA A 85 -1.19 4.19 12.85
CA ALA A 85 -1.16 4.37 14.31
C ALA A 85 -1.39 5.83 14.76
N LEU A 86 -1.11 6.82 13.90
CA LEU A 86 -1.35 8.24 14.18
C LEU A 86 -2.81 8.66 13.92
N ASP A 87 -3.55 7.89 13.13
CA ASP A 87 -4.95 8.13 12.78
C ASP A 87 -5.95 7.45 13.75
N GLN A 88 -5.56 7.26 15.02
CA GLN A 88 -6.41 6.74 16.12
C GLN A 88 -7.45 7.78 16.59
#